data_AF-A0A920UW12-F1
#
_entry.id   AF-A0A920UW12-F1
#
_cell.length_a   1.000
_cell.length_b   1.000
_cell.length_c   1.000
_cell.angle_alpha   90.00
_cell.angle_beta   90.00
_cell.angle_gamma   90.00
#
_symmetry.space_group_name_H-M   'P 1'
#
loop_
_entity.id
_entity.type
_entity.pdbx_description
1 polymer ?
#
loop_
_entity_poly.entity_id
_entity_poly.type
_entity_poly.pdbx_seq_one_letter_code
_entity_poly.pdbx_strand_id
1 'polypeptide(L)'
;MGRLKLLKRGSSKLINEEEIKNRAVEATEQTGIVFLDEIDKVTNKHEHGNANVSREGVQRDLLPLIEGSTVSTKHGSIKTDHILFIASGAFHLSKPSDLIPELQGRLPIRVELDPLSAGDFEKILKEPDASLTEQYQALLGTGDLQIRFSKDGNLKNCGNCMAS
;
A
#
# COMPACT_ATOMS: atom_id res chain seq x y z
N MET A 1 25.65 -28.75 12.18
CA MET A 1 24.21 -29.09 12.18
C MET A 1 23.51 -29.02 13.55
N GLY A 2 24.11 -29.45 14.67
CA GLY A 2 23.41 -29.54 15.98
C GLY A 2 23.13 -28.22 16.73
N ARG A 3 24.05 -27.24 16.66
CA ARG A 3 23.92 -25.94 17.34
C ARG A 3 22.76 -25.07 16.80
N LEU A 4 22.51 -25.13 15.48
CA LEU A 4 21.42 -24.40 14.83
C LEU A 4 20.03 -24.95 15.21
N LYS A 5 19.91 -26.27 15.43
CA LYS A 5 18.67 -26.91 15.91
C LYS A 5 18.34 -26.55 17.37
N LEU A 6 19.37 -26.40 18.22
CA LEU A 6 19.21 -25.99 19.62
C LEU A 6 18.78 -24.52 19.75
N LEU A 7 19.35 -23.61 18.95
CA LEU A 7 18.92 -22.21 18.89
C LEU A 7 17.48 -22.06 18.39
N LYS A 8 17.10 -22.77 17.31
CA LYS A 8 15.70 -22.77 16.83
C LYS A 8 14.71 -23.30 17.87
N ARG A 9 15.06 -24.35 18.63
CA ARG A 9 14.23 -24.91 19.71
C ARG A 9 14.18 -24.04 20.98
N GLY A 10 15.23 -23.25 21.23
CA GLY A 10 15.27 -22.30 22.35
C GLY A 10 14.41 -21.06 22.10
N SER A 11 14.43 -20.54 20.87
CA SER A 11 13.66 -19.36 20.48
C SER A 11 12.14 -19.59 20.54
N SER A 12 11.66 -20.79 20.15
CA SER A 12 10.24 -21.14 20.19
C SER A 12 9.64 -21.22 21.61
N LYS A 13 10.46 -21.39 22.65
CA LYS A 13 9.98 -21.45 24.05
C LYS A 13 9.75 -20.07 24.68
N LEU A 14 10.23 -19.01 24.05
CA LEU A 14 10.08 -17.62 24.51
C LEU A 14 8.96 -16.87 23.77
N ILE A 15 8.30 -17.52 22.82
CA ILE A 15 7.25 -16.94 21.98
C ILE A 15 5.91 -17.28 22.61
N ASN A 16 5.26 -16.29 23.22
CA ASN A 16 3.87 -16.41 23.65
C ASN A 16 2.95 -16.08 22.47
N GLU A 17 2.41 -17.11 21.83
CA GLU A 17 1.54 -16.95 20.66
C GLU A 17 0.24 -16.19 20.98
N GLU A 18 -0.29 -16.30 22.20
CA GLU A 18 -1.49 -15.56 22.62
C GLU A 18 -1.19 -14.07 22.75
N GLU A 19 -0.07 -13.71 23.37
CA GLU A 19 0.36 -12.32 23.49
C GLU A 19 0.58 -11.68 22.11
N ILE A 20 1.20 -12.41 21.18
CA ILE A 20 1.40 -11.92 19.81
C ILE A 20 0.07 -11.70 19.10
N LYS A 21 -0.89 -12.63 19.24
CA LYS A 21 -2.22 -12.47 18.65
C LYS A 21 -2.93 -11.25 19.22
N ASN A 22 -2.92 -11.09 20.53
CA ASN A 22 -3.56 -9.94 21.21
C ASN A 22 -2.94 -8.62 20.74
N ARG A 23 -1.60 -8.54 20.68
CA ARG A 23 -0.90 -7.36 20.17
C ARG A 23 -1.20 -7.08 18.69
N ALA A 24 -1.33 -8.12 17.87
CA ALA A 24 -1.68 -7.96 16.46
C ALA A 24 -3.11 -7.43 16.27
N VAL A 25 -4.05 -7.94 17.07
CA VAL A 25 -5.43 -7.44 17.10
C VAL A 25 -5.43 -5.97 17.53
N GLU A 26 -4.82 -5.65 18.66
CA GLU A 26 -4.74 -4.28 19.18
C GLU A 26 -4.08 -3.31 18.18
N ALA A 27 -2.95 -3.68 17.58
CA ALA A 27 -2.28 -2.86 16.57
C ALA A 27 -3.18 -2.62 15.34
N THR A 28 -3.92 -3.65 14.91
CA THR A 28 -4.84 -3.54 13.79
C THR A 28 -6.02 -2.61 14.11
N GLU A 29 -6.59 -2.74 15.30
CA GLU A 29 -7.72 -1.91 15.75
C GLU A 29 -7.30 -0.44 15.91
N GLN A 30 -6.13 -0.15 16.49
CA GLN A 30 -5.72 1.21 16.86
C GLN A 30 -4.96 1.96 15.76
N THR A 31 -4.21 1.25 14.92
CA THR A 31 -3.30 1.86 13.92
C THR A 31 -3.45 1.27 12.52
N GLY A 32 -4.45 0.42 12.31
CA GLY A 32 -4.71 -0.19 11.02
C GLY A 32 -5.01 0.86 9.96
N ILE A 33 -4.43 0.66 8.77
CA ILE A 33 -4.73 1.46 7.58
C ILE A 33 -5.22 0.54 6.48
N VAL A 34 -6.35 0.86 5.88
CA VAL A 34 -6.90 0.17 4.72
C VAL A 34 -6.89 1.13 3.54
N PHE A 35 -6.17 0.75 2.47
CA PHE A 35 -6.16 1.49 1.21
C PHE A 35 -7.10 0.81 0.20
N LEU A 36 -8.17 1.52 -0.18
CA LEU A 36 -9.15 1.11 -1.17
C LEU A 36 -8.81 1.76 -2.50
N ASP A 37 -8.13 1.04 -3.38
CA ASP A 37 -7.77 1.57 -4.69
C ASP A 37 -8.93 1.45 -5.69
N GLU A 38 -8.90 2.31 -6.71
CA GLU A 38 -9.88 2.33 -7.82
C GLU A 38 -11.37 2.33 -7.39
N ILE A 39 -11.70 3.06 -6.31
CA ILE A 39 -13.09 3.18 -5.82
C ILE A 39 -14.03 3.80 -6.86
N ASP A 40 -13.49 4.54 -7.83
CA ASP A 40 -14.22 5.13 -8.94
C ASP A 40 -14.77 4.08 -9.94
N LYS A 41 -14.30 2.82 -9.87
CA LYS A 41 -14.85 1.72 -10.70
C LYS A 41 -16.21 1.25 -10.22
N VAL A 42 -16.51 1.39 -8.92
CA VAL A 42 -17.80 0.97 -8.34
C VAL A 42 -18.88 2.05 -8.39
N THR A 43 -18.58 3.24 -8.93
CA THR A 43 -19.54 4.36 -9.07
C THR A 43 -20.18 4.45 -10.45
N ASN A 44 -19.58 3.85 -11.48
CA ASN A 44 -20.00 4.04 -12.87
C ASN A 44 -21.42 3.51 -13.15
N LYS A 45 -22.35 4.42 -13.46
CA LYS A 45 -23.77 4.16 -13.75
C LYS A 45 -24.10 3.88 -15.23
N HIS A 46 -23.11 3.81 -16.12
CA HIS A 46 -23.31 3.93 -17.56
C HIS A 46 -23.79 2.66 -18.32
N GLU A 47 -24.11 1.55 -17.66
CA GLU A 47 -24.71 0.40 -18.34
C GLU A 47 -26.21 0.27 -18.01
N HIS A 48 -27.03 0.53 -19.04
CA HIS A 48 -28.50 0.41 -19.02
C HIS A 48 -28.97 -1.07 -18.98
N GLY A 49 -28.54 -1.84 -17.97
CA GLY A 49 -29.07 -3.19 -17.75
C GLY A 49 -28.31 -3.97 -16.68
N ASN A 50 -29.03 -4.47 -15.66
CA ASN A 50 -28.70 -5.49 -14.64
C ASN A 50 -27.35 -5.45 -13.87
N ALA A 51 -26.31 -4.76 -14.33
CA ALA A 51 -25.00 -4.67 -13.69
C ALA A 51 -24.92 -3.59 -12.60
N ASN A 52 -25.87 -2.65 -12.57
CA ASN A 52 -25.91 -1.56 -11.58
C ASN A 52 -26.08 -2.07 -10.13
N VAL A 53 -26.85 -3.15 -9.93
CA VAL A 53 -27.10 -3.71 -8.58
C VAL A 53 -25.81 -4.25 -7.95
N SER A 54 -24.89 -4.78 -8.78
CA SER A 54 -23.62 -5.34 -8.29
C SER A 54 -22.66 -4.26 -7.77
N ARG A 55 -22.56 -3.12 -8.45
CA ARG A 55 -21.58 -2.06 -8.11
C ARG A 55 -21.98 -1.26 -6.88
N GLU A 56 -23.27 -0.93 -6.75
CA GLU A 56 -23.79 -0.33 -5.53
C GLU A 56 -23.74 -1.31 -4.35
N GLY A 57 -23.97 -2.61 -4.62
CA GLY A 57 -23.80 -3.68 -3.65
C GLY A 57 -22.42 -3.68 -3.01
N VAL A 58 -21.34 -3.57 -3.82
CA VAL A 58 -19.97 -3.48 -3.29
C VAL A 58 -19.79 -2.27 -2.36
N GLN A 59 -20.34 -1.10 -2.72
CA GLN A 59 -20.25 0.07 -1.84
C GLN A 59 -21.00 -0.15 -0.52
N ARG A 60 -22.19 -0.78 -0.57
CA ARG A 60 -22.98 -1.11 0.62
C ARG A 60 -22.30 -2.15 1.51
N ASP A 61 -21.63 -3.13 0.90
CA ASP A 61 -20.88 -4.16 1.61
C ASP A 61 -19.61 -3.59 2.28
N LEU A 62 -19.07 -2.48 1.76
CA LEU A 62 -17.96 -1.76 2.39
C LEU A 62 -18.40 -0.89 3.57
N LEU A 63 -19.68 -0.46 3.64
CA LEU A 63 -20.16 0.42 4.71
C LEU A 63 -19.91 -0.16 6.11
N PRO A 64 -20.28 -1.41 6.45
CA PRO A 64 -20.03 -1.95 7.80
C PRO A 64 -18.57 -1.87 8.24
N LEU A 65 -17.62 -1.99 7.32
CA LEU A 65 -16.19 -1.89 7.64
C LEU A 65 -15.79 -0.47 7.99
N ILE A 66 -16.28 0.51 7.22
CA ILE A 66 -15.94 1.92 7.39
C ILE A 66 -16.73 2.56 8.56
N GLU A 67 -17.96 2.09 8.80
CA GLU A 67 -18.82 2.59 9.88
C GLU A 67 -18.44 2.04 11.27
N GLY A 68 -17.70 0.93 11.31
CA GLY A 68 -17.36 0.22 12.52
C GLY A 68 -18.15 -1.08 12.65
N SER A 69 -17.47 -2.21 12.48
CA SER A 69 -18.03 -3.54 12.71
C SER A 69 -17.01 -4.46 13.36
N THR A 70 -17.48 -5.58 13.91
CA THR A 70 -16.61 -6.63 14.43
C THR A 70 -16.45 -7.73 13.40
N VAL A 71 -15.21 -7.93 12.93
CA VAL A 71 -14.84 -8.96 11.95
C VAL A 71 -14.09 -10.08 12.66
N SER A 72 -14.56 -11.32 12.53
CA SER A 72 -13.90 -12.49 13.10
C SER A 72 -12.78 -12.99 12.20
N THR A 73 -11.58 -13.11 12.75
CA THR A 73 -10.40 -13.63 12.05
C THR A 73 -9.83 -14.85 12.77
N LYS A 74 -8.88 -15.55 12.15
CA LYS A 74 -8.12 -16.65 12.78
C LYS A 74 -7.28 -16.21 14.00
N HIS A 75 -7.11 -14.90 14.19
CA HIS A 75 -6.31 -14.32 15.28
C HIS A 75 -7.16 -13.71 16.41
N GLY A 76 -8.48 -13.66 16.23
CA GLY A 76 -9.40 -13.00 17.14
C GLY A 76 -10.42 -12.14 16.39
N SER A 77 -11.36 -11.60 17.14
CA SER A 77 -12.30 -10.60 16.63
C SER A 77 -11.62 -9.23 16.58
N ILE A 78 -11.80 -8.50 15.49
CA ILE A 78 -11.24 -7.17 15.24
C ILE A 78 -12.37 -6.18 15.07
N LYS A 79 -12.33 -5.06 15.79
CA LYS A 79 -13.21 -3.91 15.63
C LYS A 79 -12.61 -2.90 14.65
N THR A 80 -13.41 -2.44 13.68
CA THR A 80 -12.92 -1.54 12.62
C THR A 80 -13.10 -0.05 12.94
N ASP A 81 -13.66 0.30 14.11
CA ASP A 81 -14.04 1.66 14.51
C ASP A 81 -12.93 2.72 14.40
N HIS A 82 -11.67 2.32 14.56
CA HIS A 82 -10.51 3.22 14.56
C HIS A 82 -9.52 2.94 13.41
N ILE A 83 -9.90 2.10 12.45
CA ILE A 83 -9.10 1.86 11.26
C ILE A 83 -9.20 3.07 10.32
N LEU A 84 -8.05 3.57 9.86
CA LEU A 84 -7.99 4.63 8.87
C LEU A 84 -8.25 4.06 7.47
N PHE A 85 -9.30 4.51 6.81
CA PHE A 85 -9.59 4.18 5.42
C PHE A 85 -9.10 5.30 4.50
N ILE A 86 -8.32 4.93 3.49
CA ILE A 86 -7.87 5.82 2.42
C ILE A 86 -8.42 5.25 1.11
N ALA A 87 -9.30 5.98 0.44
CA ALA A 87 -9.83 5.58 -0.86
C ALA A 87 -9.16 6.38 -1.97
N SER A 88 -8.77 5.70 -3.04
CA SER A 88 -8.12 6.26 -4.23
C SER A 88 -8.98 5.97 -5.46
N GLY A 89 -8.91 6.85 -6.44
CA GLY A 89 -9.60 6.70 -7.72
C GLY A 89 -9.19 7.80 -8.68
N ALA A 90 -9.13 7.49 -9.98
CA ALA A 90 -8.78 8.48 -11.00
C ALA A 90 -9.96 9.40 -11.34
N PHE A 91 -11.20 8.92 -11.15
CA PHE A 91 -12.44 9.68 -11.37
C PHE A 91 -12.50 10.34 -12.77
N HIS A 92 -12.02 9.63 -13.79
CA HIS A 92 -12.04 10.12 -15.18
C HIS A 92 -13.45 10.09 -15.80
N LEU A 93 -14.24 9.06 -15.48
CA LEU A 93 -15.59 8.82 -16.03
C LEU A 93 -16.70 8.92 -14.98
N SER A 94 -16.32 9.17 -13.73
CA SER A 94 -17.23 9.31 -12.60
C SER A 94 -16.71 10.42 -11.68
N LYS A 95 -17.56 10.89 -10.78
CA LYS A 95 -17.20 11.89 -9.77
C LYS A 95 -17.31 11.28 -8.37
N PRO A 96 -16.59 11.82 -7.36
CA PRO A 96 -16.80 11.42 -5.97
C PRO A 96 -18.26 11.55 -5.51
N SER A 97 -19.04 12.47 -6.11
CA SER A 97 -20.48 12.62 -5.87
C SER A 97 -21.34 11.46 -6.37
N ASP A 98 -20.79 10.56 -7.20
CA ASP A 98 -21.50 9.39 -7.73
C ASP A 98 -21.44 8.18 -6.78
N LEU A 99 -20.63 8.23 -5.72
CA LEU A 99 -20.67 7.28 -4.61
C LEU A 99 -22.03 7.36 -3.90
N ILE A 100 -22.45 6.30 -3.22
CA ILE A 100 -23.67 6.35 -2.40
C ILE A 100 -23.54 7.40 -1.28
N PRO A 101 -24.62 8.12 -0.92
CA PRO A 101 -24.58 9.17 0.09
C PRO A 101 -23.95 8.74 1.42
N GLU A 102 -24.22 7.50 1.85
CA GLU A 102 -23.70 6.90 3.07
C GLU A 102 -22.15 6.86 3.04
N LEU A 103 -21.57 6.42 1.93
CA LEU A 103 -20.12 6.29 1.77
C LEU A 103 -19.44 7.66 1.63
N GLN A 104 -20.09 8.61 0.96
CA GLN A 104 -19.61 9.99 0.89
C GLN A 104 -19.49 10.63 2.28
N GLY A 105 -20.45 10.37 3.18
CA GLY A 105 -20.44 10.88 4.55
C GLY A 105 -19.29 10.32 5.40
N ARG A 106 -18.75 9.14 5.03
CA ARG A 106 -17.62 8.49 5.71
C ARG A 106 -16.26 8.83 5.11
N LEU A 107 -16.22 9.51 3.96
CA LEU A 107 -15.00 10.00 3.31
C LEU A 107 -15.00 11.55 3.29
N PRO A 108 -14.89 12.21 4.46
CA PRO A 108 -15.03 13.65 4.56
C PRO A 108 -13.80 14.41 4.04
N ILE A 109 -12.60 13.83 4.15
CA ILE A 109 -11.36 14.44 3.69
C ILE A 109 -11.18 14.09 2.22
N ARG A 110 -11.10 15.11 1.37
CA ARG A 110 -10.90 14.97 -0.07
C ARG A 110 -9.64 15.73 -0.45
N VAL A 111 -8.75 15.04 -1.17
CA VAL A 111 -7.49 15.58 -1.68
C VAL A 111 -7.37 15.16 -3.13
N GLU A 112 -6.96 16.10 -3.98
CA GLU A 112 -6.63 15.84 -5.37
C GLU A 112 -5.10 15.87 -5.50
N LEU A 113 -4.54 14.90 -6.22
CA LEU A 113 -3.11 14.82 -6.48
C LEU A 113 -2.79 15.39 -7.86
N ASP A 114 -1.75 16.20 -7.95
CA ASP A 114 -1.29 16.76 -9.20
C ASP A 114 -0.61 15.68 -10.08
N PRO A 115 -0.75 15.76 -11.41
CA PRO A 115 0.01 14.92 -12.32
C PRO A 115 1.51 15.22 -12.22
N LEU A 116 2.32 14.17 -12.37
CA LEU A 116 3.78 14.31 -12.30
C LEU A 116 4.34 15.04 -13.53
N SER A 117 5.24 16.01 -13.30
CA SER A 117 6.02 16.65 -14.35
C SER A 117 7.30 15.87 -14.67
N ALA A 118 7.96 16.20 -15.78
CA ALA A 118 9.28 15.65 -16.11
C ALA A 118 10.33 15.92 -15.01
N GLY A 119 10.25 17.08 -14.35
CA GLY A 119 11.13 17.42 -13.23
C GLY A 119 10.85 16.55 -12.00
N ASP A 120 9.59 16.19 -11.74
CA ASP A 120 9.24 15.30 -10.63
C ASP A 120 9.73 13.88 -10.86
N PHE A 121 9.70 13.39 -12.11
CA PHE A 121 10.33 12.11 -12.45
C PHE A 121 11.83 12.10 -12.18
N GLU A 122 12.55 13.20 -12.46
CA GLU A 122 13.98 13.29 -12.14
C GLU A 122 14.21 13.17 -10.62
N LYS A 123 13.36 13.82 -9.81
CA LYS A 123 13.42 13.71 -8.35
C LYS A 123 13.08 12.31 -7.87
N ILE A 124 12.00 11.70 -8.37
CA ILE A 124 11.59 10.32 -8.02
C ILE A 124 12.71 9.31 -8.28
N LEU A 125 13.52 9.52 -9.31
CA LEU A 125 14.63 8.65 -9.65
C LEU A 125 15.87 8.82 -8.74
N LYS A 126 15.97 9.90 -7.96
CA LYS A 126 17.21 10.28 -7.23
C LYS A 126 17.03 10.54 -5.73
N GLU A 127 15.91 11.13 -5.32
CA GLU A 127 15.71 11.65 -3.96
C GLU A 127 15.08 10.64 -2.99
N PRO A 128 14.09 9.81 -3.38
CA PRO A 128 13.53 8.81 -2.47
C PRO A 128 14.57 7.78 -2.06
N ASP A 129 14.54 7.40 -0.79
CA ASP A 129 15.32 6.25 -0.30
C ASP A 129 14.97 5.01 -1.11
N ALA A 130 15.99 4.25 -1.52
CA ALA A 130 15.84 3.10 -2.41
C ALA A 130 15.15 3.48 -3.73
N SER A 131 15.50 4.63 -4.30
CA SER A 131 15.08 4.99 -5.66
C SER A 131 15.54 3.95 -6.69
N LEU A 132 14.93 3.96 -7.88
CA LEU A 132 15.29 3.02 -8.94
C LEU A 132 16.79 3.09 -9.28
N THR A 133 17.39 4.29 -9.29
CA THR A 133 18.82 4.41 -9.61
C THR A 133 19.70 3.77 -8.54
N GLU A 134 19.39 3.96 -7.26
CA GLU A 134 20.09 3.31 -6.14
C GLU A 134 19.90 1.79 -6.17
N GLN A 135 18.68 1.30 -6.43
CA GLN A 135 18.39 -0.13 -6.53
C GLN A 135 19.22 -0.79 -7.64
N TYR A 136 19.29 -0.17 -8.83
CA TYR A 136 20.09 -0.67 -9.94
C TYR A 136 21.59 -0.63 -9.64
N GLN A 137 22.07 0.42 -8.98
CA GLN A 137 23.48 0.51 -8.53
C GLN A 137 23.84 -0.60 -7.55
N ALA A 138 22.98 -0.84 -6.55
CA ALA A 138 23.17 -1.91 -5.58
C ALA A 138 23.11 -3.30 -6.24
N LEU A 139 22.13 -3.52 -7.12
CA LEU A 139 21.95 -4.80 -7.82
C LEU A 139 23.16 -5.14 -8.70
N LEU A 140 23.62 -4.22 -9.55
CA LEU A 140 24.74 -4.46 -10.45
C LEU A 140 26.10 -4.45 -9.73
N GLY A 141 26.19 -3.75 -8.60
CA GLY A 141 27.34 -3.82 -7.70
C GLY A 141 27.59 -5.21 -7.13
N THR A 142 26.57 -6.08 -7.05
CA THR A 142 26.77 -7.49 -6.66
C THR A 142 27.54 -8.32 -7.68
N GLY A 143 27.56 -7.88 -8.95
CA GLY A 143 28.34 -8.49 -10.03
C GLY A 143 29.61 -7.71 -10.38
N ASP A 144 30.17 -6.98 -9.42
CA ASP A 144 31.35 -6.10 -9.56
C ASP A 144 31.21 -4.99 -10.63
N LEU A 145 29.97 -4.71 -11.07
CA LEU A 145 29.69 -3.67 -12.05
C LEU A 145 29.27 -2.38 -11.34
N GLN A 146 30.21 -1.46 -11.22
CA GLN A 146 29.93 -0.12 -10.68
C GLN A 146 29.30 0.75 -11.76
N ILE A 147 28.07 1.20 -11.54
CA ILE A 147 27.35 2.09 -12.45
C ILE A 147 27.04 3.44 -11.79
N ARG A 148 27.05 4.51 -12.58
CA ARG A 148 26.60 5.84 -12.16
C ARG A 148 25.65 6.42 -13.18
N PHE A 149 24.56 6.99 -12.69
CA PHE A 149 23.65 7.78 -13.51
C PHE A 149 24.18 9.21 -13.60
N SER A 150 24.39 9.68 -14.82
CA SER A 150 24.78 11.08 -15.06
C SER A 150 23.58 12.03 -14.85
N LYS A 151 23.85 13.33 -14.72
CA LYS A 151 22.79 14.33 -14.52
C LYS A 151 21.75 14.32 -15.63
N ASP A 152 22.17 14.03 -16.87
CA ASP A 152 21.31 13.92 -18.06
C ASP A 152 20.52 12.59 -18.15
N GLY A 153 20.55 11.75 -17.10
CA GLY A 153 19.83 10.48 -17.04
C GLY A 153 20.52 9.30 -17.73
N ASN A 154 21.65 9.52 -18.42
CA ASN A 154 22.39 8.44 -19.06
C ASN A 154 23.12 7.56 -18.05
N LEU A 155 22.93 6.24 -18.17
CA LEU A 155 23.67 5.22 -17.43
C LEU A 155 25.11 5.15 -17.94
N LYS A 156 26.07 5.37 -17.05
CA LYS A 156 27.50 5.21 -17.34
C LYS A 156 28.04 4.03 -16.56
N ASN A 157 28.67 3.09 -17.26
CA ASN A 157 29.48 2.07 -16.62
C ASN A 157 30.78 2.71 -16.12
N CYS A 158 31.04 2.64 -14.82
CA CYS A 158 32.30 3.04 -14.22
C CYS A 158 33.32 1.90 -14.32
N GLY A 159 33.55 1.39 -15.53
CA GLY A 159 34.72 0.56 -15.80
C GLY A 159 35.95 1.46 -15.80
N ASN A 160 36.77 1.39 -14.74
CA ASN A 160 38.01 2.15 -14.46
C ASN A 160 37.89 3.54 -13.81
N CYS A 161 37.50 3.61 -12.53
CA CYS A 161 37.86 4.74 -11.65
C CYS A 161 38.83 4.35 -10.50
N MET A 162 39.69 3.35 -10.70
CA MET A 162 40.89 3.09 -9.87
C MET A 162 42.20 3.38 -10.65
N ALA A 163 42.23 4.42 -11.47
CA ALA A 163 43.48 4.93 -12.06
C ALA A 163 43.29 6.37 -12.54
N SER A 164 43.33 7.34 -11.62
CA SER A 164 43.82 8.73 -11.77
C SER A 164 43.75 9.43 -10.43
#